data_AF-A0A2N1RSX4-F1
#
_entry.id   AF-A0A2N1RSX4-F1
#
_cell.length_a   1.000
_cell.length_b   1.000
_cell.length_c   1.000
_cell.angle_alpha   90.00
_cell.angle_beta   90.00
_cell.angle_gamma   90.00
#
_symmetry.space_group_name_H-M   'P 1'
#
loop_
_entity.id
_entity.type
_entity.pdbx_description
1 polymer ?
#
loop_
_entity_poly.entity_id
_entity_poly.type
_entity_poly.pdbx_seq_one_letter_code
_entity_poly.pdbx_strand_id
1 'polypeptide(L)'
;MNFRKAAAILCFIQISCISSGPTGSSPDINLIVPGKTAEGYSIGDTIQINDEINIITVPGNIKEIIKIEAFSSLNFDSILYKQDSVILFVENKSIIAIAGLKSERRITSDAVKLSAGTGNFVQNYGTSGLETFTISNHTVHMYKATGIAVFDDNSDDIINMYMIFRK
;
A
#
# COMPACT_ATOMS: atom_id res chain seq x y z
N MET A 1 -6.83 -18.53 13.06
CA MET A 1 -7.81 -17.56 12.51
C MET A 1 -7.28 -17.12 11.15
N ASN A 2 -7.98 -17.52 10.08
CA ASN A 2 -7.39 -17.79 8.76
C ASN A 2 -7.09 -16.51 7.95
N PHE A 3 -5.96 -16.51 7.23
CA PHE A 3 -5.61 -15.59 6.14
C PHE A 3 -6.79 -15.33 5.17
N ARG A 4 -7.70 -16.30 5.07
CA ARG A 4 -8.98 -16.21 4.35
C ARG A 4 -9.92 -15.08 4.80
N LYS A 5 -9.81 -14.54 6.02
CA LYS A 5 -10.67 -13.42 6.47
C LYS A 5 -10.13 -12.05 6.05
N ALA A 6 -8.81 -11.87 6.03
CA ALA A 6 -8.18 -10.68 5.43
C ALA A 6 -8.32 -10.73 3.90
N ALA A 7 -8.13 -11.91 3.31
CA ALA A 7 -8.42 -12.13 1.89
C ALA A 7 -9.92 -11.99 1.57
N ALA A 8 -10.86 -12.34 2.47
CA ALA A 8 -12.30 -12.17 2.22
C ALA A 8 -12.73 -10.70 2.15
N ILE A 9 -12.01 -9.78 2.79
CA ILE A 9 -12.24 -8.33 2.60
C ILE A 9 -11.73 -7.89 1.21
N LEU A 10 -10.72 -8.57 0.65
CA LEU A 10 -10.25 -8.35 -0.73
C LEU A 10 -11.04 -9.13 -1.80
N CYS A 11 -11.72 -10.23 -1.45
CA CYS A 11 -12.25 -11.21 -2.42
C CYS A 11 -13.66 -10.89 -2.97
N PHE A 12 -14.32 -9.83 -2.52
CA PHE A 12 -15.68 -9.45 -2.99
C PHE A 12 -15.68 -8.49 -4.21
N ILE A 13 -14.51 -8.14 -4.73
CA ILE A 13 -14.37 -7.13 -5.79
C ILE A 13 -14.29 -7.83 -7.16
N GLN A 14 -15.44 -8.20 -7.70
CA GLN A 14 -15.57 -8.62 -9.10
C GLN A 14 -16.74 -7.88 -9.76
N ILE A 15 -16.41 -7.30 -10.92
CA ILE A 15 -17.29 -6.83 -12.01
C ILE A 15 -17.97 -5.48 -11.77
N SER A 16 -17.42 -4.43 -12.41
CA SER A 16 -18.07 -3.77 -13.56
C SER A 16 -17.17 -2.69 -14.16
N CYS A 17 -16.89 -2.83 -15.45
CA CYS A 17 -16.15 -1.88 -16.28
C CYS A 17 -17.09 -0.75 -16.72
N ILE A 18 -16.84 0.50 -16.35
CA ILE A 18 -17.36 1.69 -17.05
C ILE A 18 -16.28 2.79 -17.03
N SER A 19 -15.93 3.29 -18.21
CA SER A 19 -15.00 4.39 -18.44
C SER A 19 -15.70 5.75 -18.49
N SER A 20 -15.08 6.78 -17.92
CA SER A 20 -15.25 8.19 -18.34
C SER A 20 -14.11 9.07 -17.81
N GLY A 21 -13.47 9.85 -18.69
CA GLY A 21 -12.63 11.00 -18.31
C GLY A 21 -13.50 12.22 -17.90
N PRO A 22 -12.98 13.47 -17.74
CA PRO A 22 -11.68 14.02 -18.16
C PRO A 22 -10.98 15.05 -17.20
N THR A 23 -9.79 15.52 -17.64
CA THR A 23 -9.08 16.83 -17.44
C THR A 23 -8.92 17.53 -16.09
N GLY A 24 -7.66 17.79 -15.73
CA GLY A 24 -7.18 18.78 -14.75
C GLY A 24 -5.70 18.53 -14.51
N SER A 25 -4.85 19.57 -14.42
CA SER A 25 -3.38 19.48 -14.32
C SER A 25 -2.92 18.26 -13.49
N SER A 26 -2.43 17.23 -14.16
CA SER A 26 -2.16 15.94 -13.54
C SER A 26 -1.11 16.13 -12.45
N PRO A 27 -1.41 15.91 -11.15
CA PRO A 27 -0.33 15.48 -10.26
C PRO A 27 0.36 14.31 -10.95
N ASP A 28 1.66 14.13 -10.79
CA ASP A 28 2.33 12.97 -11.38
C ASP A 28 1.74 11.71 -10.72
N ILE A 29 0.62 11.22 -11.27
CA ILE A 29 -0.30 10.20 -10.73
C ILE A 29 0.37 8.82 -10.65
N ASN A 30 1.64 8.76 -11.04
CA ASN A 30 2.47 7.59 -11.00
C ASN A 30 3.49 7.67 -9.85
N LEU A 31 3.77 8.85 -9.31
CA LEU A 31 4.85 9.05 -8.35
C LEU A 31 4.47 8.56 -6.94
N ILE A 32 5.28 7.65 -6.40
CA ILE A 32 5.26 7.26 -4.99
C ILE A 32 6.48 7.90 -4.33
N VAL A 33 6.24 8.64 -3.25
CA VAL A 33 7.28 9.19 -2.39
C VAL A 33 7.09 8.63 -0.98
N PRO A 34 8.18 8.43 -0.22
CA PRO A 34 8.08 8.30 1.23
C PRO A 34 7.18 9.39 1.81
N GLY A 35 6.09 8.99 2.45
CA GLY A 35 5.11 9.90 3.06
C GLY A 35 3.96 10.37 2.17
N LYS A 36 3.95 10.13 0.84
CA LYS A 36 2.82 10.51 -0.05
C LYS A 36 2.67 9.57 -1.24
N THR A 37 1.44 9.22 -1.57
CA THR A 37 1.16 8.31 -2.68
C THR A 37 0.56 9.01 -3.89
N ALA A 38 0.59 8.28 -5.01
CA ALA A 38 0.11 8.75 -6.30
C ALA A 38 -1.42 8.94 -6.32
N GLU A 39 -2.13 8.37 -5.34
CA GLU A 39 -3.58 8.50 -5.14
C GLU A 39 -3.97 9.78 -4.38
N GLY A 40 -3.00 10.65 -4.05
CA GLY A 40 -3.25 11.97 -3.47
C GLY A 40 -3.30 12.00 -1.95
N TYR A 41 -2.91 10.92 -1.27
CA TYR A 41 -2.88 10.82 0.19
C TYR A 41 -1.46 10.94 0.73
N SER A 42 -1.30 11.56 1.89
CA SER A 42 -0.03 11.67 2.60
C SER A 42 -0.15 11.17 4.03
N ILE A 43 0.93 10.59 4.55
CA ILE A 43 1.02 10.24 5.97
C ILE A 43 0.85 11.52 6.80
N GLY A 44 0.00 11.47 7.82
CA GLY A 44 -0.34 12.63 8.65
C GLY A 44 -1.55 13.44 8.17
N ASP A 45 -2.01 13.23 6.92
CA ASP A 45 -3.20 13.92 6.43
C ASP A 45 -4.42 13.55 7.28
N THR A 46 -5.25 14.54 7.59
CA THR A 46 -6.56 14.31 8.20
C THR A 46 -7.55 13.93 7.12
N ILE A 47 -8.19 12.77 7.25
CA ILE A 47 -9.16 12.34 6.23
C ILE A 47 -10.46 13.14 6.33
N GLN A 48 -10.87 13.67 5.18
CA GLN A 48 -12.25 14.07 4.92
C GLN A 48 -12.95 12.91 4.21
N ILE A 49 -13.94 12.32 4.87
CA ILE A 49 -14.71 11.20 4.32
C ILE A 49 -15.58 11.73 3.18
N ASN A 50 -15.49 11.10 2.01
CA ASN A 50 -16.39 11.33 0.89
C ASN A 50 -17.14 10.03 0.53
N ASP A 51 -18.20 10.13 -0.26
CA ASP A 51 -19.09 9.00 -0.59
C ASP A 51 -18.42 7.89 -1.43
N GLU A 52 -17.20 8.11 -1.96
CA GLU A 52 -16.46 7.13 -2.76
C GLU A 52 -15.55 6.21 -1.93
N ILE A 53 -15.41 6.48 -0.63
CA ILE A 53 -14.51 5.74 0.26
C ILE A 53 -15.34 4.93 1.25
N ASN A 54 -15.16 3.62 1.22
CA ASN A 54 -15.78 2.73 2.18
C ASN A 54 -14.96 2.70 3.48
N ILE A 55 -15.65 2.62 4.62
CA ILE A 55 -15.03 2.71 5.94
C ILE A 55 -15.32 1.45 6.73
N ILE A 56 -14.27 0.91 7.33
CA ILE A 56 -14.32 -0.20 8.27
C ILE A 56 -13.72 0.32 9.58
N THR A 57 -14.56 0.57 10.58
CA THR A 57 -14.13 1.04 11.91
C THR A 57 -13.89 -0.16 12.82
N VAL A 58 -12.65 -0.64 12.83
CA VAL A 58 -12.20 -1.74 13.69
C VAL A 58 -10.80 -1.38 14.18
N PRO A 59 -10.59 -1.17 15.50
CA PRO A 59 -9.25 -0.95 16.01
C PRO A 59 -8.40 -2.21 15.85
N GLY A 60 -7.13 -2.02 15.52
CA GLY A 60 -6.22 -3.12 15.29
C GLY A 60 -4.79 -2.67 15.04
N ASN A 61 -3.96 -3.62 14.63
CA ASN A 61 -2.56 -3.39 14.33
C ASN A 61 -2.21 -4.01 12.97
N ILE A 62 -1.42 -3.30 12.16
CA ILE A 62 -1.08 -3.76 10.80
C ILE A 62 -0.33 -5.12 10.84
N LYS A 63 0.49 -5.36 11.87
CA LYS A 63 1.10 -6.68 12.12
C LYS A 63 0.07 -7.79 12.17
N GLU A 64 -1.11 -7.56 12.72
CA GLU A 64 -2.14 -8.61 12.84
C GLU A 64 -2.77 -8.96 11.50
N ILE A 65 -2.76 -8.03 10.54
CA ILE A 65 -3.25 -8.23 9.18
C ILE A 65 -2.16 -8.91 8.33
N ILE A 66 -0.95 -8.33 8.33
CA ILE A 66 0.13 -8.70 7.41
C ILE A 66 1.06 -9.80 7.99
N LYS A 67 0.98 -10.05 9.30
CA LYS A 67 1.80 -11.03 10.03
C LYS A 67 3.31 -10.75 9.99
N ILE A 68 3.70 -9.48 9.89
CA ILE A 68 5.10 -9.02 9.92
C ILE A 68 5.33 -8.16 11.16
N GLU A 69 6.29 -8.57 12.00
CA GLU A 69 6.64 -7.90 13.27
C GLU A 69 7.10 -6.45 13.10
N ALA A 70 7.71 -6.11 11.96
CA ALA A 70 8.17 -4.75 11.68
C ALA A 70 7.03 -3.71 11.68
N PHE A 71 5.78 -4.15 11.50
CA PHE A 71 4.58 -3.29 11.57
C PHE A 71 3.95 -3.21 12.96
N SER A 72 4.58 -3.75 14.01
CA SER A 72 4.04 -3.79 15.38
C SER A 72 3.76 -2.42 16.00
N SER A 73 4.39 -1.35 15.53
CA SER A 73 4.14 0.03 15.99
C SER A 73 2.98 0.73 15.27
N LEU A 74 2.40 0.12 14.24
CA LEU A 74 1.36 0.72 13.41
C LEU A 74 -0.04 0.26 13.85
N ASN A 75 -0.58 0.97 14.84
CA ASN A 75 -1.96 0.81 15.29
C ASN A 75 -2.90 1.69 14.46
N PHE A 76 -4.12 1.24 14.25
CA PHE A 76 -5.17 1.99 13.56
C PHE A 76 -6.51 1.79 14.28
N ASP A 77 -7.41 2.76 14.14
CA ASP A 77 -8.81 2.67 14.58
C ASP A 77 -9.76 2.35 13.42
N SER A 78 -9.35 2.69 12.19
CA SER A 78 -10.18 2.58 10.99
C SER A 78 -9.33 2.22 9.78
N ILE A 79 -9.94 1.45 8.88
CA ILE A 79 -9.45 1.20 7.53
C ILE A 79 -10.40 1.86 6.56
N LEU A 80 -9.86 2.64 5.64
CA LEU A 80 -10.62 3.26 4.56
C LEU A 80 -10.16 2.65 3.25
N TYR A 81 -11.08 2.22 2.40
CA TYR A 81 -10.72 1.62 1.13
C TYR A 81 -11.46 2.27 -0.03
N LYS A 82 -10.69 2.63 -1.05
CA LYS A 82 -11.21 2.95 -2.39
C LYS A 82 -10.91 1.77 -3.28
N GLN A 83 -11.99 1.13 -3.75
CA GLN A 83 -11.95 -0.10 -4.52
C GLN A 83 -10.91 -0.04 -5.66
N ASP A 84 -10.11 -1.10 -5.77
CA ASP A 84 -9.04 -1.27 -6.77
C ASP A 84 -8.00 -0.14 -6.82
N SER A 85 -7.90 0.70 -5.78
CA SER A 85 -7.04 1.87 -5.79
C SER A 85 -6.12 1.91 -4.58
N VAL A 86 -6.67 2.09 -3.38
CA VAL A 86 -5.88 2.37 -2.18
C VAL A 86 -6.59 1.92 -0.92
N ILE A 87 -5.79 1.53 0.07
CA ILE A 87 -6.20 1.23 1.44
C ILE A 87 -5.47 2.21 2.36
N LEU A 88 -6.20 2.89 3.23
CA LEU A 88 -5.68 3.84 4.19
C LEU A 88 -5.89 3.29 5.59
N PHE A 89 -4.82 3.25 6.38
CA PHE A 89 -4.88 2.94 7.80
C PHE A 89 -4.86 4.26 8.56
N VAL A 90 -5.85 4.44 9.44
CA VAL A 90 -6.07 5.71 10.13
C VAL A 90 -6.06 5.51 11.64
N GLU A 91 -5.38 6.42 12.33
CA GLU A 91 -5.30 6.53 13.79
C GLU A 91 -5.66 7.98 14.16
N ASN A 92 -6.70 8.17 14.97
CA ASN A 92 -7.19 9.48 15.40
C ASN A 92 -7.43 10.45 14.23
N LYS A 93 -8.08 9.96 13.15
CA LYS A 93 -8.34 10.68 11.89
C LYS A 93 -7.10 11.00 11.03
N SER A 94 -5.90 10.66 11.49
CA SER A 94 -4.64 10.84 10.76
C SER A 94 -4.27 9.57 10.01
N ILE A 95 -3.87 9.68 8.74
CA ILE A 95 -3.32 8.55 7.98
C ILE A 95 -1.96 8.14 8.59
N ILE A 96 -1.80 6.86 8.91
CA ILE A 96 -0.55 6.28 9.44
C ILE A 96 0.13 5.31 8.46
N ALA A 97 -0.64 4.74 7.54
CA ALA A 97 -0.12 3.94 6.44
C ALA A 97 -1.07 3.99 5.23
N ILE A 98 -0.50 3.82 4.04
CA ILE A 98 -1.19 3.86 2.75
C ILE A 98 -0.71 2.66 1.95
N ALA A 99 -1.62 1.78 1.52
CA ALA A 99 -1.31 0.69 0.60
C ALA A 99 -1.94 0.96 -0.77
N GLY A 100 -1.12 1.04 -1.81
CA GLY A 100 -1.59 1.23 -3.18
C GLY A 100 -1.65 -0.10 -3.95
N LEU A 101 -2.71 -0.27 -4.75
CA LEU A 101 -3.05 -1.52 -5.43
C LEU A 101 -2.74 -1.52 -6.94
N LYS A 102 -2.35 -0.36 -7.50
CA LYS A 102 -2.06 -0.19 -8.95
C LYS A 102 -0.57 -0.11 -9.26
N SER A 103 0.23 -0.99 -8.65
CA SER A 103 1.69 -0.98 -8.72
C SER A 103 2.23 -0.94 -10.15
N GLU A 104 1.53 -1.52 -11.13
CA GLU A 104 1.92 -1.56 -12.53
C GLU A 104 2.05 -0.19 -13.20
N ARG A 105 1.43 0.85 -12.61
CA ARG A 105 1.46 2.24 -13.10
C ARG A 105 2.32 3.15 -12.23
N ARG A 106 3.13 2.61 -11.32
CA ARG A 106 3.80 3.41 -10.30
C ARG A 106 5.31 3.49 -10.50
N ILE A 107 5.83 4.66 -10.16
CA ILE A 107 7.24 5.06 -10.26
C ILE A 107 7.59 5.69 -8.92
N THR A 108 8.73 5.35 -8.33
CA THR A 108 9.17 6.02 -7.11
C THR A 108 9.80 7.38 -7.39
N SER A 109 10.03 8.21 -6.36
CA SER A 109 10.81 9.45 -6.48
C SER A 109 12.18 9.29 -7.11
N ASP A 110 12.75 8.09 -7.00
CA ASP A 110 14.06 7.73 -7.53
C ASP A 110 13.96 7.14 -8.96
N ALA A 111 12.84 7.41 -9.65
CA ALA A 111 12.53 6.94 -11.00
C ALA A 111 12.47 5.41 -11.16
N VAL A 112 12.21 4.66 -10.09
CA VAL A 112 12.10 3.20 -10.13
C VAL A 112 10.67 2.79 -10.46
N LYS A 113 10.48 2.14 -11.60
CA LYS A 113 9.18 1.57 -12.00
C LYS A 113 8.89 0.32 -11.18
N LEU A 114 7.75 0.28 -10.49
CA LEU A 114 7.34 -0.92 -9.75
C LEU A 114 6.92 -2.06 -10.68
N SER A 115 6.46 -1.75 -11.90
CA SER A 115 6.16 -2.74 -12.94
C SER A 115 7.38 -3.53 -13.45
N ALA A 116 8.59 -3.09 -13.11
CA ALA A 116 9.82 -3.81 -13.44
C ALA A 116 10.19 -4.88 -12.39
N GLY A 117 9.38 -5.05 -11.35
CA GLY A 117 9.50 -6.13 -10.39
C GLY A 117 10.32 -5.83 -9.14
N THR A 118 10.28 -6.76 -8.19
CA THR A 118 10.98 -6.66 -6.89
C THR A 118 12.50 -6.66 -7.04
N GLY A 119 13.04 -7.43 -7.98
CA GLY A 119 14.47 -7.50 -8.26
C GLY A 119 15.01 -6.17 -8.78
N ASN A 120 14.30 -5.55 -9.73
CA ASN A 120 14.64 -4.19 -10.19
C ASN A 120 14.50 -3.17 -9.05
N PHE A 121 13.44 -3.27 -8.24
CA PHE A 121 13.24 -2.38 -7.11
C PHE A 121 14.41 -2.44 -6.12
N VAL A 122 14.81 -3.63 -5.70
CA VAL A 122 15.95 -3.85 -4.78
C VAL A 122 17.28 -3.44 -5.42
N GLN A 123 17.49 -3.71 -6.71
CA GLN A 123 18.72 -3.30 -7.40
C GLN A 123 18.90 -1.78 -7.40
N ASN A 124 17.82 -1.01 -7.59
CA ASN A 124 17.90 0.45 -7.62
C ASN A 124 17.94 1.08 -6.22
N TYR A 125 17.23 0.53 -5.24
CA TYR A 125 17.27 1.02 -3.85
C TYR A 125 18.50 0.56 -3.07
N GLY A 126 19.15 -0.52 -3.51
CA GLY A 126 20.29 -1.15 -2.84
C GLY A 126 19.88 -2.02 -1.65
N THR A 127 20.80 -2.78 -1.08
CA THR A 127 20.50 -3.72 0.02
C THR A 127 20.64 -3.11 1.42
N SER A 128 21.09 -1.85 1.51
CA SER A 128 21.28 -1.18 2.79
C SER A 128 19.94 -0.87 3.45
N GLY A 129 19.68 -1.47 4.62
CA GLY A 129 18.42 -1.29 5.35
C GLY A 129 17.23 -2.02 4.73
N LEU A 130 17.47 -2.91 3.77
CA LEU A 130 16.47 -3.82 3.23
C LEU A 130 16.19 -4.93 4.25
N GLU A 131 14.93 -5.09 4.60
CA GLU A 131 14.41 -6.26 5.32
C GLU A 131 13.51 -7.04 4.36
N THR A 132 13.75 -8.35 4.23
CA THR A 132 12.93 -9.25 3.41
C THR A 132 12.21 -10.24 4.29
N PHE A 133 10.89 -10.31 4.17
CA PHE A 133 10.04 -11.24 4.90
C PHE A 133 9.34 -12.17 3.91
N THR A 134 9.49 -13.48 4.09
CA THR A 134 8.78 -14.47 3.28
C THR A 134 7.83 -15.27 4.16
N ILE A 135 6.54 -15.24 3.83
CA ILE A 135 5.48 -15.99 4.52
C ILE A 135 4.77 -16.84 3.47
N SER A 136 4.99 -18.17 3.52
CA SER A 136 4.55 -19.09 2.47
C SER A 136 5.17 -18.74 1.11
N ASN A 137 4.36 -18.33 0.14
CA ASN A 137 4.77 -17.88 -1.19
C ASN A 137 4.67 -16.35 -1.36
N HIS A 138 4.47 -15.60 -0.28
CA HIS A 138 4.40 -14.15 -0.30
C HIS A 138 5.73 -13.57 0.20
N THR A 139 6.31 -12.65 -0.54
CA THR A 139 7.54 -11.95 -0.18
C THR A 139 7.28 -10.46 -0.04
N VAL A 140 7.79 -9.88 1.05
CA VAL A 140 7.73 -8.45 1.33
C VAL A 140 9.14 -7.91 1.43
N HIS A 141 9.46 -6.91 0.61
CA HIS A 141 10.70 -6.15 0.70
C HIS A 141 10.41 -4.80 1.34
N MET A 142 11.09 -4.50 2.44
CA MET A 142 10.82 -3.34 3.27
C MET A 142 12.08 -2.53 3.51
N TYR A 143 11.97 -1.21 3.33
CA TYR A 143 12.95 -0.24 3.79
C TYR A 143 12.33 0.55 4.93
N LYS A 144 12.49 0.04 6.16
CA LYS A 144 11.85 0.60 7.35
C LYS A 144 12.22 2.07 7.59
N ALA A 145 13.48 2.42 7.36
CA ALA A 145 13.99 3.79 7.56
C ALA A 145 13.38 4.83 6.59
N THR A 146 12.92 4.40 5.42
CA THR A 146 12.22 5.27 4.45
C THR A 146 10.71 5.11 4.54
N GLY A 147 10.20 4.09 5.21
CA GLY A 147 8.77 3.86 5.36
C GLY A 147 8.11 3.37 4.07
N ILE A 148 8.81 2.54 3.29
CA ILE A 148 8.28 1.89 2.08
C ILE A 148 8.41 0.37 2.18
N ALA A 149 7.39 -0.33 1.72
CA ALA A 149 7.41 -1.77 1.50
C ALA A 149 6.75 -2.11 0.15
N VAL A 150 7.23 -3.15 -0.51
CA VAL A 150 6.62 -3.73 -1.71
C VAL A 150 6.31 -5.21 -1.45
N PHE A 151 5.19 -5.66 -1.99
CA PHE A 151 4.60 -6.97 -1.74
C PHE A 151 4.50 -7.73 -3.05
N ASP A 152 5.11 -8.91 -3.07
CA ASP A 152 5.01 -9.91 -4.11
C ASP A 152 4.21 -11.10 -3.54
N ASP A 153 2.96 -11.21 -3.96
CA ASP A 153 2.01 -12.18 -3.43
C ASP A 153 2.23 -13.59 -4.01
N ASN A 154 3.17 -13.79 -4.94
CA ASN A 154 3.46 -15.13 -5.49
C ASN A 154 4.95 -15.50 -5.48
N SER A 155 5.81 -14.61 -5.01
CA SER A 155 7.27 -14.71 -5.14
C SER A 155 7.70 -14.91 -6.61
N ASP A 156 7.01 -14.23 -7.52
CA ASP A 156 7.18 -14.30 -8.97
C ASP A 156 7.83 -13.05 -9.58
N ASP A 157 8.41 -12.20 -8.72
CA ASP A 157 9.01 -10.91 -9.05
C ASP A 157 8.01 -9.84 -9.48
N ILE A 158 6.70 -10.04 -9.28
CA ILE A 158 5.68 -9.04 -9.57
C ILE A 158 5.29 -8.30 -8.29
N ILE A 159 5.41 -6.97 -8.29
CA ILE A 159 4.90 -6.15 -7.19
C ILE A 159 3.40 -6.02 -7.34
N ASN A 160 2.63 -6.72 -6.50
CA ASN A 160 1.16 -6.63 -6.48
C ASN A 160 0.70 -5.41 -5.69
N MET A 161 1.36 -5.09 -4.60
CA MET A 161 1.01 -3.98 -3.72
C MET A 161 2.26 -3.27 -3.24
N TYR A 162 2.15 -1.98 -2.96
CA TYR A 162 3.15 -1.23 -2.21
C TYR A 162 2.50 -0.57 -0.99
N MET A 163 3.29 -0.32 0.04
CA MET A 163 2.85 0.38 1.24
C MET A 163 3.82 1.50 1.58
N ILE A 164 3.27 2.66 1.92
CA ILE A 164 3.96 3.79 2.53
C ILE A 164 3.46 3.91 3.97
N PHE A 165 4.35 4.07 4.94
CA PHE A 165 3.98 4.06 6.35
C PHE A 165 4.84 5.02 7.19
N ARG A 166 4.27 5.44 8.34
CA ARG A 166 4.97 6.25 9.34
C ARG A 166 6.15 5.47 9.92
N LYS A 167 7.30 6.14 10.01
CA LYS A 167 8.54 5.59 10.61
C LYS A 167 8.38 5.36 12.12
#